data_AF-A0A0C3FMZ9-F1
#
_entry.id   AF-A0A0C3FMZ9-F1
#
_cell.length_a   1.000
_cell.length_b   1.000
_cell.length_c   1.000
_cell.angle_alpha   90.00
_cell.angle_beta   90.00
_cell.angle_gamma   90.00
#
_symmetry.space_group_name_H-M   'P 1'
#
loop_
_entity.id
_entity.type
_entity.pdbx_description
1 polymer ?
#
loop_
_entity_poly.entity_id
_entity_poly.type
_entity_poly.pdbx_seq_one_letter_code
_entity_poly.pdbx_strand_id
1 'polypeptide(L)'
;MSQAVVWSQARNRVAAPDMERPAVELARAIQDAMVALFNLQTALVNFFAHKTSRGLIEAFQATRDILRADWEKYILFFQGCQGYSEDYISLCQYSATRKAPETLAFARDVLGMAKNLSREVSVLKTKHEKALSDLGKHSKKLPAAFRKQGSLGSSEVTKPAISGTLQFVQLANASLRPDGAQALKASNAALTAIDTSLRDLDAFWRDQVDQLASASKPGSTFRLTKEDLGKAEDMWRRYQSVIQRVVSSISASSDAVQVDPVGAPQQRKRIGESKGSSSFWRKLFRFFFG
;
A
#
# COMPACT_ATOMS: atom_id res chain seq x y z
N MET A 1 4.71 -50.50 -10.27
CA MET A 1 3.64 -49.54 -10.64
C MET A 1 3.67 -48.39 -9.64
N SER A 2 4.33 -47.27 -9.97
CA SER A 2 4.33 -46.06 -9.12
C SER A 2 3.25 -45.11 -9.62
N GLN A 3 2.21 -44.89 -8.82
CA GLN A 3 1.26 -43.81 -9.06
C GLN A 3 1.97 -42.48 -8.78
N ALA A 4 2.20 -41.71 -9.84
CA ALA A 4 2.64 -40.32 -9.75
C ALA A 4 1.43 -39.48 -9.37
N VAL A 5 1.40 -38.98 -8.13
CA VAL A 5 0.41 -37.97 -7.72
C VAL A 5 0.88 -36.64 -8.29
N VAL A 6 0.24 -36.24 -9.38
CA VAL A 6 0.51 -34.99 -10.10
C VAL A 6 -0.08 -33.83 -9.29
N TRP A 7 0.67 -32.74 -9.16
CA TRP A 7 0.30 -31.48 -8.49
C TRP A 7 -1.06 -30.89 -8.90
N SER A 8 -1.64 -31.33 -10.02
CA SER A 8 -2.88 -30.79 -10.57
C SER A 8 -4.14 -31.15 -9.76
N GLN A 9 -4.13 -32.21 -8.95
CA GLN A 9 -5.33 -32.70 -8.26
C GLN A 9 -5.56 -32.14 -6.84
N ALA A 10 -4.63 -31.39 -6.27
CA ALA A 10 -4.82 -30.74 -4.96
C ALA A 10 -5.54 -29.37 -5.02
N ARG A 11 -5.99 -28.93 -6.21
CA ARG A 11 -6.66 -27.63 -6.45
C ARG A 11 -8.16 -27.60 -6.11
N ASN A 12 -8.68 -28.53 -5.31
CA ASN A 12 -10.08 -28.52 -4.85
C ASN A 12 -10.31 -27.83 -3.49
N ARG A 13 -9.29 -27.16 -2.95
CA ARG A 13 -9.46 -26.16 -1.88
C ARG A 13 -9.52 -24.79 -2.54
N VAL A 14 -10.35 -23.88 -2.03
CA VAL A 14 -10.41 -22.47 -2.46
C VAL A 14 -8.98 -22.00 -2.66
N ALA A 15 -8.57 -21.84 -3.92
CA ALA A 15 -7.17 -21.61 -4.26
C ALA A 15 -6.72 -20.33 -3.56
N ALA A 16 -5.60 -20.39 -2.84
CA ALA A 16 -5.05 -19.19 -2.22
C ALA A 16 -4.92 -18.07 -3.26
N PRO A 17 -5.10 -16.80 -2.87
CA PRO A 17 -4.96 -15.69 -3.80
C PRO A 17 -3.59 -15.73 -4.46
N ASP A 18 -3.56 -15.60 -5.79
CA ASP A 18 -2.33 -15.35 -6.55
C ASP A 18 -1.67 -14.08 -5.99
N MET A 19 -0.34 -14.07 -5.81
CA MET A 19 0.35 -12.97 -5.12
C MET A 19 0.34 -11.65 -5.91
N GLU A 20 0.23 -11.71 -7.25
CA GLU A 20 0.32 -10.52 -8.10
C GLU A 20 -0.78 -9.50 -7.76
N ARG A 21 -2.03 -9.96 -7.68
CA ARG A 21 -3.19 -9.12 -7.40
C ARG A 21 -3.09 -8.38 -6.04
N PRO A 22 -2.96 -9.07 -4.88
CA PRO A 22 -2.91 -8.40 -3.59
C PRO A 22 -1.64 -7.56 -3.41
N ALA A 23 -0.52 -7.87 -4.08
CA ALA A 23 0.66 -7.00 -4.06
C ALA A 23 0.40 -5.66 -4.77
N VAL A 24 -0.21 -5.70 -5.95
CA VAL A 24 -0.58 -4.48 -6.71
C VAL A 24 -1.67 -3.69 -5.99
N GLU A 25 -2.68 -4.37 -5.45
CA GLU A 25 -3.75 -3.75 -4.68
C GLU A 25 -3.21 -3.08 -3.41
N LEU A 26 -2.26 -3.71 -2.70
CA LEU A 26 -1.61 -3.13 -1.54
C LEU A 26 -0.88 -1.84 -1.90
N ALA A 27 -0.07 -1.86 -2.96
CA ALA A 27 0.67 -0.67 -3.41
C ALA A 27 -0.25 0.51 -3.73
N ARG A 28 -1.32 0.25 -4.49
CA ARG A 28 -2.34 1.26 -4.82
C ARG A 28 -3.04 1.76 -3.57
N ALA A 29 -3.47 0.87 -2.69
CA ALA A 29 -4.19 1.23 -1.46
C ALA A 29 -3.31 2.04 -0.50
N ILE A 30 -2.00 1.77 -0.44
CA ILE A 30 -1.04 2.60 0.29
C ILE A 30 -1.01 4.01 -0.29
N GLN A 31 -0.86 4.15 -1.61
CA GLN A 31 -0.86 5.45 -2.29
C GLN A 31 -2.16 6.23 -2.02
N ASP A 32 -3.31 5.59 -2.17
CA ASP A 32 -4.63 6.17 -1.89
C ASP A 32 -4.76 6.60 -0.43
N ALA A 33 -4.26 5.78 0.51
CA ALA A 33 -4.27 6.09 1.93
C ALA A 33 -3.40 7.32 2.23
N MET A 34 -2.21 7.44 1.62
CA MET A 34 -1.34 8.60 1.83
C MET A 34 -2.06 9.91 1.44
N VAL A 35 -2.63 9.92 0.23
CA VAL A 35 -3.33 11.09 -0.32
C VAL A 35 -4.56 11.43 0.52
N ALA A 36 -5.36 10.42 0.87
CA ALA A 36 -6.58 10.64 1.64
C ALA A 36 -6.29 11.14 3.06
N LEU A 37 -5.27 10.61 3.73
CA LEU A 37 -4.86 11.06 5.06
C LEU A 37 -4.29 12.49 5.02
N PHE A 38 -3.48 12.83 4.01
CA PHE A 38 -2.98 14.19 3.81
C PHE A 38 -4.13 15.19 3.59
N ASN A 39 -5.09 14.83 2.73
CA ASN A 39 -6.27 15.66 2.48
C ASN A 39 -7.12 15.82 3.74
N LEU A 40 -7.27 14.76 4.53
CA LEU A 40 -8.01 14.81 5.79
C LEU A 40 -7.33 15.74 6.79
N GLN A 41 -6.00 15.65 6.93
CA GLN A 41 -5.24 16.55 7.80
C GLN A 41 -5.32 18.00 7.33
N THR A 42 -5.20 18.26 6.02
CA THR A 42 -5.38 19.59 5.44
C THR A 42 -6.78 20.15 5.72
N ALA A 43 -7.82 19.33 5.55
CA ALA A 43 -9.20 19.71 5.86
C ALA A 43 -9.36 20.06 7.35
N LEU A 44 -8.73 19.30 8.24
CA LEU A 44 -8.74 19.59 9.69
C LEU A 44 -8.03 20.90 10.02
N VAL A 45 -6.84 21.12 9.48
CA VAL A 45 -6.08 22.37 9.66
C VAL A 45 -6.91 23.57 9.19
N ASN A 46 -7.54 23.48 8.02
CA ASN A 46 -8.40 24.53 7.49
C ASN A 46 -9.66 24.75 8.36
N PHE A 47 -10.31 23.68 8.81
CA PHE A 47 -11.52 23.76 9.64
C PHE A 47 -11.26 24.41 10.99
N PHE A 48 -10.10 24.15 11.58
CA PHE A 48 -9.70 24.64 12.89
C PHE A 48 -8.76 25.84 12.85
N ALA A 49 -8.55 26.47 11.69
CA ALA A 49 -7.68 27.64 11.54
C ALA A 49 -8.04 28.81 12.49
N HIS A 50 -9.25 28.82 13.05
CA HIS A 50 -9.75 29.84 13.98
C HIS A 50 -10.19 29.27 15.35
N LYS A 51 -9.79 28.03 15.70
CA LYS A 51 -10.26 27.31 16.89
C LYS A 51 -9.11 26.59 17.60
N THR A 52 -9.22 26.47 18.93
CA THR A 52 -8.26 25.74 19.76
C THR A 52 -8.55 24.23 19.71
N SER A 53 -8.04 23.52 18.70
CA SER A 53 -8.13 22.04 18.64
C SER A 53 -6.80 21.38 18.31
N ARG A 54 -5.71 21.94 18.86
CA ARG A 54 -4.34 21.51 18.58
C ARG A 54 -4.16 19.99 18.80
N GLY A 55 -4.71 19.45 19.88
CA GLY A 55 -4.59 18.02 20.21
C GLY A 55 -5.25 17.06 19.21
N LEU A 56 -6.29 17.47 18.47
CA LEU A 56 -6.90 16.59 17.46
C LEU A 56 -6.06 16.55 16.17
N ILE A 57 -5.50 17.71 15.77
CA ILE A 57 -4.59 17.80 14.62
C ILE A 57 -3.32 16.99 14.91
N GLU A 58 -2.73 17.16 16.10
CA GLU A 58 -1.55 16.41 16.54
C GLU A 58 -1.83 14.89 16.62
N ALA A 59 -2.99 14.46 17.08
CA ALA A 59 -3.35 13.04 17.09
C ALA A 59 -3.48 12.44 15.68
N PHE A 60 -4.03 13.19 14.72
CA PHE A 60 -4.10 12.76 13.32
C PHE A 60 -2.72 12.72 12.65
N GLN A 61 -1.87 13.72 12.94
CA GLN A 61 -0.48 13.73 12.49
C GLN A 61 0.29 12.52 13.03
N ALA A 62 0.18 12.25 14.34
CA ALA A 62 0.81 11.07 14.95
C ALA A 62 0.34 9.76 14.31
N THR A 63 -0.96 9.64 13.99
CA THR A 63 -1.49 8.45 13.30
C THR A 63 -0.92 8.31 11.89
N ARG A 64 -0.82 9.42 11.15
CA ARG A 64 -0.19 9.45 9.81
C ARG A 64 1.27 9.03 9.87
N ASP A 65 2.02 9.54 10.84
CA ASP A 65 3.44 9.24 10.98
C ASP A 65 3.68 7.77 11.37
N ILE A 66 2.81 7.18 12.20
CA ILE A 66 2.82 5.74 12.50
C ILE A 66 2.57 4.92 11.22
N LEU A 67 1.52 5.24 10.46
CA LEU A 67 1.20 4.54 9.21
C LEU A 67 2.33 4.66 8.19
N ARG A 68 2.97 5.83 8.12
CA ARG A 68 4.13 6.06 7.27
C ARG A 68 5.32 5.19 7.66
N ALA A 69 5.62 5.09 8.95
CA ALA A 69 6.66 4.20 9.45
C ALA A 69 6.34 2.71 9.21
N ASP A 70 5.07 2.35 8.98
CA ASP A 70 4.68 1.00 8.58
C ASP A 70 4.86 0.78 7.06
N TRP A 71 4.78 1.80 6.21
CA TRP A 71 5.03 1.68 4.77
C TRP A 71 6.46 1.27 4.44
N GLU A 72 7.44 1.76 5.17
CA GLU A 72 8.83 1.30 5.05
C GLU A 72 8.95 -0.20 5.35
N LYS A 73 8.17 -0.71 6.30
CA LYS A 73 8.14 -2.14 6.61
C LYS A 73 7.48 -2.95 5.48
N TYR A 74 6.51 -2.39 4.77
CA TYR A 74 5.95 -3.02 3.57
C TYR A 74 6.98 -3.13 2.44
N ILE A 75 7.81 -2.09 2.25
CA ILE A 75 8.93 -2.13 1.30
C ILE A 75 9.91 -3.25 1.67
N LEU A 76 10.34 -3.31 2.93
CA LEU A 76 11.26 -4.36 3.40
C LEU A 76 10.68 -5.76 3.21
N PHE A 77 9.39 -5.95 3.52
CA PHE A 77 8.69 -7.22 3.28
C PHE A 77 8.71 -7.61 1.79
N PHE A 78 8.41 -6.67 0.88
CA PHE A 78 8.45 -6.94 -0.55
C PHE A 78 9.86 -7.21 -1.07
N GLN A 79 10.89 -6.54 -0.53
CA GLN A 79 12.29 -6.89 -0.83
C GLN A 79 12.63 -8.32 -0.37
N GLY A 80 12.11 -8.74 0.78
CA GLY A 80 12.19 -10.14 1.22
C GLY A 80 11.48 -11.10 0.26
N CYS A 81 10.30 -10.73 -0.24
CA CYS A 81 9.58 -11.50 -1.27
C CYS A 81 10.39 -11.61 -2.58
N GLN A 82 11.11 -10.55 -2.95
CA GLN A 82 12.01 -10.56 -4.11
C GLN A 82 13.15 -11.55 -3.90
N GLY A 83 13.86 -11.48 -2.77
CA GLY A 83 14.94 -12.43 -2.45
C GLY A 83 14.46 -13.88 -2.44
N TYR A 84 13.30 -14.14 -1.84
CA TYR A 84 12.66 -15.45 -1.91
C TYR A 84 12.38 -15.90 -3.34
N SER A 85 11.90 -15.00 -4.22
CA SER A 85 11.61 -15.33 -5.62
C SER A 85 12.86 -15.79 -6.36
N GLU A 86 13.99 -15.09 -6.13
CA GLU A 86 15.30 -15.42 -6.71
C GLU A 86 15.81 -16.79 -6.24
N ASP A 87 15.67 -17.08 -4.94
CA ASP A 87 16.08 -18.35 -4.37
C ASP A 87 15.16 -19.51 -4.81
N TYR A 88 13.86 -19.25 -4.98
CA TYR A 88 12.92 -20.25 -5.47
C TYR A 88 13.16 -20.58 -6.96
N ILE A 89 13.44 -19.58 -7.80
CA ILE A 89 13.86 -19.79 -9.19
C ILE A 89 15.14 -20.63 -9.23
N SER A 90 16.12 -20.28 -8.41
CA SER A 90 17.39 -21.01 -8.29
C SER A 90 17.15 -22.45 -7.84
N LEU A 91 16.24 -22.67 -6.89
CA LEU A 91 15.83 -24.01 -6.45
C LEU A 91 15.22 -24.82 -7.61
N CYS A 92 14.37 -24.21 -8.44
CA CYS A 92 13.76 -24.88 -9.58
C CYS A 92 14.84 -25.35 -10.59
N GLN A 93 15.78 -24.47 -10.91
CA GLN A 93 16.89 -24.76 -11.82
C GLN A 93 17.85 -25.81 -11.25
N TYR A 94 18.14 -25.73 -9.95
CA TYR A 94 18.98 -26.69 -9.24
C TYR A 94 18.34 -28.08 -9.22
N SER A 95 17.05 -28.15 -8.90
CA SER A 95 16.25 -29.40 -8.86
C SER A 95 16.21 -30.12 -10.21
N ALA A 96 16.32 -29.39 -11.32
CA ALA A 96 16.33 -29.97 -12.66
C ALA A 96 17.64 -30.70 -13.01
N THR A 97 18.73 -30.43 -12.31
CA THR A 97 20.09 -30.87 -12.69
C THR A 97 20.83 -31.66 -11.61
N ARG A 98 20.38 -31.61 -10.35
CA ARG A 98 21.13 -32.11 -9.19
C ARG A 98 20.46 -33.31 -8.53
N LYS A 99 21.22 -33.98 -7.65
CA LYS A 99 20.72 -35.15 -6.91
C LYS A 99 19.73 -34.70 -5.83
N ALA A 100 18.82 -35.60 -5.48
CA ALA A 100 17.77 -35.37 -4.49
C ALA A 100 18.23 -34.84 -3.11
N PRO A 101 19.32 -35.33 -2.46
CA PRO A 101 19.68 -34.87 -1.12
C PRO A 101 20.18 -33.41 -1.08
N GLU A 102 20.92 -32.96 -2.09
CA GLU A 102 21.38 -31.57 -2.19
C GLU A 102 20.20 -30.62 -2.44
N THR A 103 19.28 -31.04 -3.30
CA THR A 103 18.04 -30.29 -3.60
C THR A 103 17.16 -30.14 -2.35
N LEU A 104 17.10 -31.19 -1.51
CA LEU A 104 16.33 -31.16 -0.26
C LEU A 104 16.89 -30.14 0.74
N ALA A 105 18.21 -30.01 0.84
CA ALA A 105 18.83 -29.02 1.72
C ALA A 105 18.45 -27.59 1.27
N PHE A 106 18.60 -27.29 -0.02
CA PHE A 106 18.23 -25.99 -0.56
C PHE A 106 16.72 -25.70 -0.41
N ALA A 107 15.86 -26.70 -0.65
CA ALA A 107 14.41 -26.56 -0.45
C ALA A 107 14.04 -26.22 1.01
N ARG A 108 14.81 -26.70 1.99
CA ARG A 108 14.59 -26.36 3.42
C ARG A 108 14.95 -24.91 3.71
N ASP A 109 16.00 -24.37 3.09
CA ASP A 109 16.38 -22.97 3.26
C ASP A 109 15.31 -22.04 2.68
N VAL A 110 14.83 -22.36 1.46
CA VAL A 110 13.71 -21.64 0.81
C VAL A 110 12.43 -21.73 1.64
N LEU A 111 12.11 -22.90 2.20
CA LEU A 111 11.00 -23.04 3.15
C LEU A 111 11.19 -22.19 4.42
N GLY A 112 12.42 -22.07 4.93
CA GLY A 112 12.76 -21.20 6.05
C GLY A 112 12.43 -19.74 5.75
N MET A 113 12.79 -19.26 4.56
CA MET A 113 12.45 -17.91 4.09
C MET A 113 10.94 -17.70 3.95
N ALA A 114 10.21 -18.65 3.34
CA ALA A 114 8.74 -18.56 3.24
C ALA A 114 8.07 -18.44 4.62
N LYS A 115 8.56 -19.19 5.62
CA LYS A 115 8.06 -19.11 7.01
C LYS A 115 8.33 -17.75 7.65
N ASN A 116 9.48 -17.14 7.36
CA ASN A 116 9.80 -15.81 7.84
C ASN A 116 8.87 -14.76 7.22
N LEU A 117 8.69 -14.80 5.89
CA LEU A 117 7.77 -13.91 5.17
C LEU A 117 6.32 -14.06 5.64
N SER A 118 5.86 -15.30 5.84
CA SER A 118 4.53 -15.58 6.41
C SER A 118 4.36 -14.95 7.81
N ARG A 119 5.40 -15.02 8.65
CA ARG A 119 5.37 -14.37 9.98
C ARG A 119 5.36 -12.85 9.86
N GLU A 120 6.18 -12.29 8.98
CA GLU A 120 6.29 -10.85 8.77
C GLU A 120 4.95 -10.25 8.31
N VAL A 121 4.30 -10.83 7.29
CA VAL A 121 3.00 -10.34 6.82
C VAL A 121 1.92 -10.43 7.91
N SER A 122 1.94 -11.48 8.73
CA SER A 122 1.02 -11.61 9.87
C SER A 122 1.25 -10.51 10.93
N VAL A 123 2.50 -10.16 11.22
CA VAL A 123 2.85 -9.04 12.11
C VAL A 123 2.39 -7.71 11.53
N LEU A 124 2.64 -7.48 10.23
CA LEU A 124 2.20 -6.28 9.52
C LEU A 124 0.69 -6.11 9.54
N LYS A 125 -0.06 -7.18 9.26
CA LYS A 125 -1.52 -7.23 9.37
C LYS A 125 -2.01 -6.83 10.77
N THR A 126 -1.45 -7.46 11.81
CA THR A 126 -1.86 -7.20 13.20
C THR A 126 -1.60 -5.74 13.61
N LYS A 127 -0.45 -5.17 13.18
CA LYS A 127 -0.12 -3.76 13.43
C LYS A 127 -1.08 -2.82 12.71
N HIS A 128 -1.39 -3.11 11.45
CA HIS A 128 -2.34 -2.32 10.66
C HIS A 128 -3.75 -2.34 11.25
N GLU A 129 -4.25 -3.51 11.66
CA GLU A 129 -5.55 -3.65 12.34
C GLU A 129 -5.62 -2.81 13.63
N LYS A 130 -4.52 -2.77 14.40
CA LYS A 130 -4.41 -1.92 15.59
C LYS A 130 -4.46 -0.43 15.22
N ALA A 131 -3.69 0.01 14.22
CA ALA A 131 -3.68 1.39 13.75
C ALA A 131 -5.07 1.83 13.24
N LEU A 132 -5.77 0.96 12.51
CA LEU A 132 -7.15 1.16 12.08
C LEU A 132 -8.11 1.34 13.26
N SER A 133 -7.98 0.51 14.30
CA SER A 133 -8.80 0.62 15.51
C SER A 133 -8.58 1.96 16.23
N ASP A 134 -7.33 2.40 16.34
CA ASP A 134 -6.98 3.68 16.97
C ASP A 134 -7.49 4.87 16.15
N LEU A 135 -7.32 4.85 14.82
CA LEU A 135 -7.90 5.84 13.92
C LEU A 135 -9.43 5.90 14.04
N GLY A 136 -10.10 4.75 14.19
CA GLY A 136 -11.53 4.67 14.44
C GLY A 136 -11.97 5.40 15.71
N LYS A 137 -11.16 5.37 16.78
CA LYS A 137 -11.41 6.13 18.02
C LYS A 137 -11.29 7.63 17.79
N HIS A 138 -10.28 8.07 17.02
CA HIS A 138 -10.09 9.49 16.69
C HIS A 138 -11.17 10.02 15.74
N SER A 139 -11.61 9.20 14.78
CA SER A 139 -12.64 9.55 13.80
C SER A 139 -13.99 9.87 14.47
N LYS A 140 -14.31 9.23 15.60
CA LYS A 140 -15.52 9.53 16.39
C LYS A 140 -15.49 10.93 17.03
N LYS A 141 -14.30 11.48 17.28
CA LYS A 141 -14.11 12.82 17.85
C LYS A 141 -14.17 13.92 16.80
N LEU A 142 -14.27 13.57 15.51
CA LEU A 142 -14.32 14.55 14.43
C LEU A 142 -15.62 15.37 14.47
N PRO A 143 -15.57 16.65 14.05
CA PRO A 143 -16.77 17.48 13.89
C PRO A 143 -17.81 16.81 13.00
N ALA A 144 -19.10 17.08 13.27
CA ALA A 144 -20.20 16.49 12.49
C ALA A 144 -20.10 16.79 10.98
N ALA A 145 -19.47 17.91 10.59
CA ALA A 145 -19.22 18.27 9.19
C ALA A 145 -18.34 17.25 8.43
N PHE A 146 -17.45 16.52 9.14
CA PHE A 146 -16.63 15.46 8.55
C PHE A 146 -17.34 14.10 8.55
N ARG A 147 -18.44 13.97 9.31
CA ARG A 147 -19.18 12.70 9.49
C ARG A 147 -20.48 12.65 8.68
N LYS A 148 -21.13 13.79 8.49
CA LYS A 148 -22.31 13.88 7.63
C LYS A 148 -21.85 13.70 6.19
N GLN A 149 -22.37 12.67 5.51
CA GLN A 149 -22.30 12.58 4.06
C GLN A 149 -22.89 13.87 3.50
N GLY A 150 -22.04 14.77 3.01
CA GLY A 150 -22.51 15.90 2.26
C GLY A 150 -23.25 15.36 1.04
N SER A 151 -24.58 15.57 1.00
CA SER A 151 -25.36 15.61 -0.24
C SER A 151 -25.03 16.89 -1.03
N LEU A 152 -23.75 17.29 -1.05
CA LEU A 152 -23.26 18.30 -1.97
C LEU A 152 -22.79 17.50 -3.17
N GLY A 153 -23.63 17.53 -4.20
CA GLY A 153 -23.52 16.70 -5.38
C GLY A 153 -22.09 16.58 -5.85
N SER A 154 -21.75 15.38 -6.29
CA SER A 154 -20.76 15.23 -7.33
C SER A 154 -21.07 16.27 -8.40
N SER A 155 -20.35 17.40 -8.39
CA SER A 155 -19.86 17.91 -9.65
C SER A 155 -18.93 16.82 -10.16
N GLU A 156 -19.54 15.80 -10.75
CA GLU A 156 -18.95 15.18 -11.92
C GLU A 156 -18.46 16.36 -12.74
N VAL A 157 -17.14 16.48 -12.83
CA VAL A 157 -16.52 17.37 -13.78
C VAL A 157 -16.92 16.81 -15.14
N THR A 158 -18.09 17.23 -15.61
CA THR A 158 -18.56 17.04 -16.98
C THR A 158 -17.53 17.72 -17.83
N LYS A 159 -16.51 16.98 -18.26
CA LYS A 159 -15.34 17.46 -19.02
C LYS A 159 -15.75 18.58 -19.98
N PRO A 160 -15.53 19.86 -19.65
CA PRO A 160 -15.51 20.87 -20.67
C PRO A 160 -14.06 20.88 -21.16
N ALA A 161 -13.85 21.07 -22.46
CA ALA A 161 -12.52 21.25 -23.03
C ALA A 161 -11.95 22.60 -22.52
N ILE A 162 -11.51 22.63 -21.26
CA ILE A 162 -10.95 23.81 -20.61
C ILE A 162 -9.44 23.69 -20.69
N SER A 163 -8.82 24.72 -21.27
CA SER A 163 -7.37 24.93 -21.35
C SER A 163 -6.64 24.54 -20.05
N GLY A 164 -5.52 23.82 -20.18
CA GLY A 164 -4.81 23.15 -19.09
C GLY A 164 -4.44 24.04 -17.89
N THR A 165 -4.32 25.36 -18.09
CA THR A 165 -4.04 26.32 -16.99
C THR A 165 -5.23 26.51 -16.05
N LEU A 166 -6.46 26.58 -16.56
CA LEU A 166 -7.66 26.72 -15.73
C LEU A 166 -7.97 25.42 -14.98
N GLN A 167 -7.74 24.27 -15.62
CA GLN A 167 -7.85 22.97 -14.97
C GLN A 167 -6.82 22.80 -13.85
N PHE A 168 -5.58 23.23 -14.08
CA PHE A 168 -4.54 23.25 -13.05
C PHE A 168 -4.93 24.16 -11.85
N VAL A 169 -5.45 25.36 -12.10
CA VAL A 169 -5.88 26.28 -11.02
C VAL A 169 -7.06 25.72 -10.23
N GLN A 170 -8.03 25.07 -10.90
CA GLN A 170 -9.15 24.41 -10.23
C GLN A 170 -8.67 23.23 -9.37
N LEU A 171 -7.78 22.39 -9.89
CA LEU A 171 -7.17 21.28 -9.14
C LEU A 171 -6.35 21.80 -7.95
N ALA A 172 -5.53 22.83 -8.13
CA ALA A 172 -4.75 23.43 -7.06
C ALA A 172 -5.65 24.01 -5.95
N ASN A 173 -6.74 24.70 -6.31
CA ASN A 173 -7.69 25.22 -5.34
C ASN A 173 -8.46 24.12 -4.59
N ALA A 174 -8.84 23.04 -5.28
CA ALA A 174 -9.47 21.88 -4.66
C ALA A 174 -8.52 21.19 -3.67
N SER A 175 -7.24 21.07 -4.01
CA SER A 175 -6.20 20.53 -3.11
C SER A 175 -5.94 21.41 -1.89
N LEU A 176 -6.14 22.72 -1.98
CA LEU A 176 -5.97 23.65 -0.84
C LEU A 176 -7.13 23.60 0.16
N ARG A 177 -8.32 23.16 -0.27
CA ARG A 177 -9.52 23.06 0.58
C ARG A 177 -10.25 21.74 0.36
N PRO A 178 -9.63 20.60 0.73
CA PRO A 178 -10.24 19.30 0.54
C PRO A 178 -11.51 19.16 1.39
N ASP A 179 -12.50 18.44 0.85
CA ASP A 179 -13.71 18.06 1.60
C ASP A 179 -13.32 17.03 2.67
N GLY A 180 -13.49 17.42 3.94
CA GLY A 180 -13.14 16.59 5.08
C GLY A 180 -13.94 15.29 5.18
N ALA A 181 -15.21 15.28 4.78
CA ALA A 181 -16.04 14.08 4.80
C ALA A 181 -15.64 13.11 3.68
N GLN A 182 -15.35 13.63 2.49
CA GLN A 182 -14.84 12.82 1.38
C GLN A 182 -13.45 12.25 1.70
N ALA A 183 -12.56 13.07 2.28
CA ALA A 183 -11.22 12.63 2.66
C ALA A 183 -11.26 11.53 3.73
N LEU A 184 -12.14 11.65 4.74
CA LEU A 184 -12.35 10.61 5.76
C LEU A 184 -12.89 9.30 5.16
N LYS A 185 -13.85 9.39 4.22
CA LYS A 185 -14.38 8.22 3.52
C LYS A 185 -13.30 7.53 2.70
N ALA A 186 -12.52 8.31 1.95
CA ALA A 186 -11.41 7.81 1.14
C ALA A 186 -10.33 7.16 2.00
N SER A 187 -9.96 7.76 3.14
CA SER A 187 -8.95 7.19 4.03
C SER A 187 -9.41 5.86 4.61
N ASN A 188 -10.66 5.76 5.05
CA ASN A 188 -11.21 4.50 5.57
C ASN A 188 -11.22 3.42 4.48
N ALA A 189 -11.69 3.74 3.27
CA ALA A 189 -11.72 2.79 2.16
C ALA A 189 -10.31 2.29 1.80
N ALA A 190 -9.33 3.19 1.70
CA ALA A 190 -7.95 2.84 1.38
C ALA A 190 -7.31 1.97 2.47
N LEU A 191 -7.51 2.32 3.75
CA LEU A 191 -6.96 1.52 4.85
C LEU A 191 -7.64 0.14 4.96
N THR A 192 -8.93 0.01 4.65
CA THR A 192 -9.60 -1.30 4.53
C THR A 192 -9.06 -2.12 3.36
N ALA A 193 -8.72 -1.48 2.24
CA ALA A 193 -8.11 -2.16 1.10
C ALA A 193 -6.69 -2.67 1.43
N ILE A 194 -5.90 -1.92 2.22
CA ILE A 194 -4.62 -2.40 2.78
C ILE A 194 -4.84 -3.65 3.64
N ASP A 195 -5.81 -3.62 4.56
CA ASP A 195 -6.12 -4.76 5.44
C ASP A 195 -6.49 -6.03 4.64
N THR A 196 -7.34 -5.85 3.62
CA THR A 196 -7.75 -6.94 2.72
C THR A 196 -6.55 -7.52 1.98
N SER A 197 -5.69 -6.66 1.42
CA SER A 197 -4.50 -7.10 0.69
C SER A 197 -3.51 -7.83 1.58
N LEU A 198 -3.32 -7.38 2.83
CA LEU A 198 -2.46 -8.07 3.82
C LEU A 198 -3.01 -9.44 4.22
N ARG A 199 -4.34 -9.60 4.30
CA ARG A 199 -4.97 -10.90 4.54
C ARG A 199 -4.76 -11.86 3.38
N ASP A 200 -4.91 -11.38 2.16
CA ASP A 200 -4.69 -12.18 0.96
C ASP A 200 -3.21 -12.61 0.84
N LEU A 201 -2.27 -11.71 1.15
CA LEU A 201 -0.83 -12.04 1.21
C LEU A 201 -0.49 -13.03 2.32
N ASP A 202 -1.10 -12.91 3.51
CA ASP A 202 -0.94 -13.89 4.61
C ASP A 202 -1.45 -15.27 4.20
N ALA A 203 -2.62 -15.33 3.54
CA ALA A 203 -3.16 -16.57 3.00
C ALA A 203 -2.24 -17.20 1.94
N PHE A 204 -1.74 -16.40 1.00
CA PHE A 204 -0.76 -16.84 -0.01
C PHE A 204 0.50 -17.45 0.63
N TRP A 205 1.12 -16.74 1.58
CA TRP A 205 2.36 -17.22 2.20
C TRP A 205 2.16 -18.47 3.06
N ARG A 206 1.00 -18.60 3.73
CA ARG A 206 0.66 -19.83 4.47
C ARG A 206 0.52 -21.02 3.53
N ASP A 207 -0.19 -20.85 2.42
CA ASP A 207 -0.34 -21.89 1.41
C ASP A 207 1.03 -22.27 0.82
N GLN A 208 1.88 -21.29 0.51
CA GLN A 208 3.23 -21.53 0.02
C GLN A 208 4.09 -22.32 1.02
N VAL A 209 4.00 -21.99 2.31
CA VAL A 209 4.68 -22.74 3.39
C VAL A 209 4.16 -24.17 3.46
N ASP A 210 2.85 -24.38 3.39
CA ASP A 210 2.23 -25.70 3.45
C ASP A 210 2.65 -26.56 2.25
N GLN A 211 2.66 -25.99 1.05
CA GLN A 211 3.12 -26.64 -0.18
C GLN A 211 4.58 -27.08 -0.05
N LEU A 212 5.50 -26.16 0.31
CA LEU A 212 6.92 -26.48 0.45
C LEU A 212 7.22 -27.44 1.60
N ALA A 213 6.52 -27.30 2.72
CA ALA A 213 6.65 -28.20 3.87
C ALA A 213 6.21 -29.61 3.50
N SER A 214 5.12 -29.75 2.74
CA SER A 214 4.65 -31.05 2.26
C SER A 214 5.66 -31.73 1.32
N ALA A 215 6.25 -30.96 0.40
CA ALA A 215 7.24 -31.45 -0.54
C ALA A 215 8.55 -31.87 0.16
N SER A 216 8.90 -31.20 1.26
CA SER A 216 10.16 -31.38 2.00
C SER A 216 10.11 -32.49 3.07
N LYS A 217 8.99 -33.21 3.22
CA LYS A 217 8.84 -34.30 4.20
C LYS A 217 9.69 -35.53 3.83
N PRO A 218 10.36 -36.20 4.78
CA PRO A 218 11.00 -37.49 4.54
C PRO A 218 9.98 -38.51 4.01
N GLY A 219 10.33 -39.23 2.93
CA GLY A 219 9.41 -40.19 2.30
C GLY A 219 8.35 -39.57 1.38
N SER A 220 8.41 -38.26 1.15
CA SER A 220 7.63 -37.59 0.10
C SER A 220 7.85 -38.28 -1.25
N THR A 221 6.77 -38.75 -1.87
CA THR A 221 6.77 -39.33 -3.22
C THR A 221 6.63 -38.27 -4.31
N PHE A 222 6.64 -36.99 -3.94
CA PHE A 222 6.53 -35.89 -4.89
C PHE A 222 7.69 -35.93 -5.89
N ARG A 223 7.33 -36.02 -7.17
CA ARG A 223 8.25 -35.83 -8.28
C ARG A 223 7.73 -34.66 -9.11
N LEU A 224 8.46 -33.56 -9.08
CA LEU A 224 8.23 -32.45 -9.98
C LEU A 224 8.79 -32.82 -11.36
N THR A 225 7.99 -32.66 -12.40
CA THR A 225 8.49 -32.79 -13.76
C THR A 225 9.28 -31.54 -14.14
N LYS A 226 10.12 -31.63 -15.18
CA LYS A 226 10.81 -30.46 -15.73
C LYS A 226 9.83 -29.37 -16.18
N GLU A 227 8.67 -29.77 -16.69
CA GLU A 227 7.61 -28.84 -17.10
C GLU A 227 7.00 -28.11 -15.89
N ASP A 228 6.76 -28.81 -14.78
CA ASP A 228 6.25 -28.20 -13.55
C ASP A 228 7.24 -27.17 -12.98
N LEU A 229 8.53 -27.52 -12.98
CA LEU A 229 9.61 -26.61 -12.56
C LEU A 229 9.68 -25.38 -13.45
N GLY A 230 9.55 -25.54 -14.77
CA GLY A 230 9.52 -24.41 -15.71
C GLY A 230 8.34 -23.48 -15.48
N LYS A 231 7.13 -24.02 -15.28
CA LYS A 231 5.94 -23.22 -14.98
C LYS A 231 6.08 -22.45 -13.66
N ALA A 232 6.67 -23.08 -12.64
CA ALA A 232 6.91 -22.44 -11.35
C ALA A 232 7.96 -21.33 -11.48
N GLU A 233 9.04 -21.55 -12.23
CA GLU A 233 10.05 -20.54 -12.54
C GLU A 233 9.42 -19.32 -13.25
N ASP A 234 8.63 -19.53 -14.31
CA ASP A 234 7.98 -18.44 -15.04
C ASP A 234 7.03 -17.62 -14.16
N MET A 235 6.26 -18.30 -13.29
CA MET A 235 5.38 -17.66 -12.31
C MET A 235 6.18 -16.77 -11.35
N TRP A 236 7.26 -17.30 -10.75
CA TRP A 236 8.08 -16.53 -9.81
C TRP A 236 8.85 -15.38 -10.48
N ARG A 237 9.23 -15.52 -11.76
CA ARG A 237 9.78 -14.40 -12.55
C ARG A 237 8.77 -13.28 -12.76
N ARG A 238 7.51 -13.63 -13.06
CA ARG A 238 6.43 -12.63 -13.17
C ARG A 238 6.24 -11.91 -11.85
N TYR A 239 6.15 -12.66 -10.76
CA TYR A 239 6.05 -12.13 -9.41
C TYR A 239 7.20 -11.18 -9.07
N GLN A 240 8.45 -11.54 -9.40
CA GLN A 240 9.61 -10.68 -9.18
C GLN A 240 9.45 -9.31 -9.87
N SER A 241 8.98 -9.29 -11.13
CA SER A 241 8.70 -8.04 -11.86
C SER A 241 7.57 -7.22 -11.22
N VAL A 242 6.52 -7.87 -10.72
CA VAL A 242 5.43 -7.21 -9.99
C VAL A 242 5.94 -6.59 -8.69
N ILE A 243 6.71 -7.35 -7.90
CA ILE A 243 7.29 -6.90 -6.63
C ILE A 243 8.16 -5.66 -6.85
N GLN A 244 9.03 -5.67 -7.87
CA GLN A 244 9.88 -4.51 -8.17
C GLN A 244 9.05 -3.26 -8.48
N ARG A 245 7.99 -3.37 -9.29
CA ARG A 245 7.08 -2.25 -9.58
C ARG A 245 6.36 -1.76 -8.32
N VAL A 246 5.91 -2.68 -7.48
CA VAL A 246 5.26 -2.37 -6.20
C VAL A 246 6.19 -1.60 -5.26
N VAL A 247 7.43 -2.08 -5.08
CA VAL A 247 8.46 -1.41 -4.26
C VAL A 247 8.71 0.01 -4.79
N SER A 248 8.95 0.17 -6.09
CA SER A 248 9.15 1.49 -6.68
C SER A 248 7.94 2.41 -6.49
N SER A 249 6.72 1.90 -6.64
CA SER A 249 5.48 2.66 -6.47
C SER A 249 5.28 3.15 -5.04
N ILE A 250 5.53 2.29 -4.05
CA ILE A 250 5.41 2.64 -2.62
C ILE A 250 6.49 3.65 -2.24
N SER A 251 7.74 3.44 -2.65
CA SER A 251 8.85 4.36 -2.37
C SER A 251 8.58 5.76 -2.95
N ALA A 252 8.20 5.84 -4.23
CA ALA A 252 7.89 7.12 -4.88
C ALA A 252 6.74 7.87 -4.19
N SER A 253 5.72 7.13 -3.73
CA SER A 253 4.60 7.72 -2.99
C SER A 253 5.01 8.21 -1.60
N SER A 254 5.88 7.47 -0.90
CA SER A 254 6.38 7.83 0.43
C SER A 254 7.18 9.14 0.42
N ASP A 255 8.00 9.34 -0.61
CA ASP A 255 8.78 10.57 -0.78
C ASP A 255 7.88 11.79 -1.03
N ALA A 256 6.82 11.62 -1.82
CA ALA A 256 5.88 12.70 -2.14
C ALA A 256 5.13 13.23 -0.91
N VAL A 257 4.97 12.41 0.14
CA VAL A 257 4.13 12.72 1.32
C VAL A 257 4.97 13.24 2.50
N GLN A 258 6.25 13.53 2.26
CA GLN A 258 7.14 14.18 3.24
C GLN A 258 6.75 15.62 3.61
N VAL A 259 5.87 16.24 2.82
CA VAL A 259 5.47 17.62 3.02
C VAL A 259 4.35 17.69 4.05
N ASP A 260 4.55 18.50 5.10
CA ASP A 260 3.47 18.78 6.04
C ASP A 260 2.39 19.68 5.40
N PRO A 261 1.10 19.39 5.62
CA PRO A 261 0.03 20.19 5.06
C PRO A 261 0.04 21.58 5.70
N VAL A 262 0.29 22.59 4.87
CA VAL A 262 0.16 23.99 5.24
C VAL A 262 -1.27 24.42 4.91
N GLY A 263 -1.97 25.03 5.89
CA GLY A 263 -3.33 25.52 5.68
C GLY A 263 -3.42 26.52 4.52
N ALA A 264 -4.59 26.60 3.89
CA ALA A 264 -4.80 27.50 2.75
C ALA A 264 -4.46 28.96 3.11
N PRO A 265 -3.80 29.72 2.20
CA PRO A 265 -3.52 31.13 2.43
C PRO A 265 -4.81 31.86 2.78
N GLN A 266 -4.83 32.52 3.93
CA GLN A 266 -5.99 33.27 4.37
C GLN A 266 -6.28 34.36 3.33
N GLN A 267 -7.48 34.33 2.73
CA GLN A 267 -8.01 35.53 2.08
C GLN A 267 -8.23 36.54 3.20
N ARG A 268 -7.23 37.40 3.46
CA ARG A 268 -7.42 38.60 4.27
C ARG A 268 -8.64 39.29 3.67
N LYS A 269 -9.75 39.34 4.41
CA LYS A 269 -10.87 40.23 4.13
C LYS A 269 -10.24 41.60 3.90
N ARG A 270 -10.20 42.06 2.64
CA ARG A 270 -9.79 43.42 2.30
C ARG A 270 -10.87 44.34 2.86
N ILE A 271 -10.75 44.68 4.14
CA ILE A 271 -11.19 45.98 4.62
C ILE A 271 -10.08 46.92 4.14
N GLY A 272 -10.48 47.91 3.36
CA GLY A 272 -9.64 48.59 2.38
C GLY A 272 -8.30 49.09 2.93
N GLU A 273 -7.23 48.81 2.19
CA GLU A 273 -6.28 49.83 1.77
C GLU A 273 -5.35 49.27 0.70
N SER A 274 -5.09 50.11 -0.29
CA SER A 274 -4.37 49.79 -1.51
C SER A 274 -2.86 49.97 -1.28
N LYS A 275 -2.07 48.94 -1.61
CA LYS A 275 -0.81 48.98 -2.41
C LYS A 275 0.13 47.82 -2.00
N GLY A 276 0.65 47.13 -3.01
CA GLY A 276 1.87 46.31 -2.87
C GLY A 276 1.68 44.80 -2.71
N SER A 277 1.03 44.12 -3.66
CA SER A 277 0.95 42.65 -3.70
C SER A 277 1.58 42.07 -4.97
N SER A 278 2.90 42.22 -5.13
CA SER A 278 3.68 41.55 -6.18
C SER A 278 4.79 40.63 -5.64
N SER A 279 4.97 40.53 -4.31
CA SER A 279 6.11 39.80 -3.72
C SER A 279 5.82 38.34 -3.34
N PHE A 280 4.55 37.96 -3.15
CA PHE A 280 4.21 36.60 -2.70
C PHE A 280 4.44 35.54 -3.79
N TRP A 281 3.95 35.79 -5.01
CA TRP A 281 4.10 34.87 -6.14
C TRP A 281 5.56 34.70 -6.58
N ARG A 282 6.42 35.72 -6.42
CA ARG A 282 7.86 35.63 -6.73
C ARG A 282 8.63 34.74 -5.75
N LYS A 283 8.19 34.64 -4.48
CA LYS A 283 8.81 33.73 -3.50
C LYS A 283 8.35 32.29 -3.70
N LEU A 284 7.08 32.07 -4.05
CA LEU A 284 6.55 30.74 -4.29
C LEU A 284 7.19 30.07 -5.53
N PHE A 285 7.42 30.83 -6.61
CA PHE A 285 8.05 30.30 -7.83
C PHE A 285 9.53 29.90 -7.64
N ARG A 286 10.28 30.61 -6.78
CA ARG A 286 11.69 30.27 -6.50
C ARG A 286 11.87 29.00 -5.67
N PHE A 287 10.84 28.53 -4.98
CA PHE A 287 10.95 27.35 -4.12
C PHE A 287 10.66 26.04 -4.88
N PHE A 288 9.90 26.10 -5.97
CA PHE A 288 9.52 24.92 -6.75
C PHE A 288 10.33 24.74 -8.05
N PHE A 289 11.00 25.79 -8.53
CA PHE A 289 11.70 25.78 -9.82
C PHE A 289 13.08 26.46 -9.77
N GLY A 290 13.63 26.62 -8.56
CA GLY A 290 14.96 27.20 -8.32
C GLY A 290 15.96 26.13 -7.92
#